data_AF-A0A810PR24-F1
#
_entry.id   AF-A0A810PR24-F1
#
_cell.length_a   1.000
_cell.length_b   1.000
_cell.length_c   1.000
_cell.angle_alpha   90.00
_cell.angle_beta   90.00
_cell.angle_gamma   90.00
#
_symmetry.space_group_name_H-M   'P 1'
#
loop_
_entity.id
_entity.type
_entity.pdbx_description
1 polymer ?
#
loop_
_entity_poly.entity_id
_entity_poly.type
_entity_poly.pdbx_seq_one_letter_code
_entity_poly.pdbx_strand_id
1 'polypeptide(L)'
;MRSKTLGINVRVTPAEKEKLLKNADYCALSLSEYLRRLGLGMNVEATVREKDYRLFRQLKQLRAAIPQIEKDEIIRCIDAILKELR
;
A
#
# COMPACT_ATOMS: atom_id res chain seq x y z
N MET A 1 11.87 16.36 -18.01
CA MET A 1 12.28 16.91 -16.70
C MET A 1 11.27 17.97 -16.28
N ARG A 2 10.61 17.84 -15.12
CA ARG A 2 9.66 18.87 -14.63
C ARG A 2 10.42 19.92 -13.83
N SER A 3 10.43 21.17 -14.30
CA SER A 3 11.01 22.33 -13.62
C SER A 3 10.29 22.58 -12.28
N LYS A 4 10.99 22.43 -11.15
CA LYS A 4 10.50 22.93 -9.85
C LYS A 4 10.77 24.43 -9.82
N THR A 5 9.74 25.25 -10.01
CA THR A 5 9.87 26.71 -10.14
C THR A 5 10.05 27.42 -8.79
N LEU A 6 9.56 26.83 -7.68
CA LEU A 6 9.68 27.34 -6.31
C LEU A 6 9.79 26.21 -5.28
N GLY A 7 10.55 26.45 -4.21
CA GLY A 7 10.64 25.60 -3.03
C GLY A 7 9.85 26.18 -1.86
N ILE A 8 9.04 25.35 -1.19
CA ILE A 8 8.24 25.74 -0.02
C ILE A 8 8.77 24.96 1.19
N ASN A 9 9.10 25.66 2.27
CA ASN A 9 9.50 25.06 3.53
C ASN A 9 8.33 25.06 4.52
N VAL A 10 7.94 23.88 5.00
CA VAL A 10 6.84 23.70 5.95
C VAL A 10 7.43 23.32 7.30
N ARG A 11 7.02 24.02 8.37
CA ARG A 11 7.41 23.69 9.75
C ARG A 11 6.41 22.68 10.32
N VAL A 12 6.94 21.59 10.88
CA VAL A 12 6.16 20.53 11.51
C VAL A 12 6.88 20.07 12.77
N THR A 13 6.12 19.54 13.73
CA THR A 13 6.71 18.85 14.88
C THR A 13 7.33 17.51 14.45
N PRO A 14 8.23 16.91 15.25
CA PRO A 14 8.80 15.59 14.94
C PRO A 14 7.72 14.50 14.79
N ALA A 15 6.68 14.53 15.63
CA ALA A 15 5.59 13.56 15.59
C ALA A 15 4.75 13.68 14.30
N GLU A 16 4.46 14.90 13.86
CA GLU A 16 3.78 15.14 12.58
C GLU A 16 4.65 14.72 11.39
N LYS A 17 5.96 14.99 11.45
CA LYS A 17 6.90 14.57 10.41
C LYS A 17 6.90 13.06 10.24
N GLU A 18 6.89 12.30 11.34
CA GLU A 18 6.83 10.84 11.29
C GLU A 18 5.53 10.34 10.64
N LYS A 19 4.37 10.93 11.01
CA LYS A 19 3.08 10.61 10.41
C LYS A 19 3.06 10.90 8.91
N LEU A 20 3.58 12.06 8.49
CA LEU A 20 3.65 12.44 7.07
C LEU A 20 4.54 11.50 6.26
N LEU A 21 5.68 11.09 6.82
CA LEU A 21 6.58 10.11 6.19
C LEU A 21 5.89 8.75 6.02
N LYS A 22 5.23 8.25 7.06
CA LYS A 22 4.45 7.00 7.00
C LYS A 22 3.36 7.07 5.94
N ASN A 23 2.58 8.15 5.91
CA ASN A 23 1.50 8.29 4.94
C ASN A 23 2.01 8.39 3.49
N ALA A 24 3.12 9.11 3.27
CA ALA A 24 3.77 9.17 1.96
C ALA A 24 4.26 7.78 1.51
N ASP A 25 4.84 7.01 2.43
CA ASP A 25 5.30 5.64 2.20
C ASP A 25 4.14 4.68 1.87
N TYR A 26 3.01 4.77 2.60
CA TYR A 26 1.78 4.03 2.30
C TYR A 26 1.25 4.30 0.89
N CYS A 27 1.48 5.52 0.39
CA CYS A 27 1.10 5.93 -0.96
C CYS A 27 2.21 5.67 -1.99
N ALA A 28 3.34 5.06 -1.61
CA ALA A 28 4.55 4.89 -2.43
C ALA A 28 5.01 6.19 -3.13
N LEU A 29 4.85 7.33 -2.44
CA LEU A 29 5.23 8.65 -2.93
C LEU A 29 6.41 9.20 -2.12
N SER A 30 7.24 10.02 -2.77
CA SER A 30 8.16 10.87 -2.02
C SER A 30 7.38 11.86 -1.15
N LEU A 31 7.91 12.25 0.01
CA LEU A 31 7.25 13.21 0.91
C LEU A 31 6.84 14.50 0.20
N SER A 32 7.71 15.02 -0.68
CA SER A 32 7.41 16.23 -1.47
C SER A 32 6.27 16.03 -2.46
N GLU A 33 6.16 14.84 -3.04
CA GLU A 33 5.08 14.54 -3.98
C GLU A 33 3.77 14.32 -3.24
N TYR A 34 3.77 13.55 -2.15
CA TYR A 34 2.61 13.37 -1.28
C TYR A 34 2.01 14.70 -0.83
N LEU A 35 2.83 15.60 -0.28
CA LEU A 35 2.39 16.93 0.17
C LEU A 35 1.89 17.80 -0.99
N ARG A 36 2.53 17.71 -2.16
CA ARG A 36 2.09 18.44 -3.35
C ARG A 36 0.72 17.96 -3.82
N ARG A 37 0.48 16.64 -3.84
CA ARG A 37 -0.79 16.08 -4.28
C ARG A 37 -1.93 16.47 -3.32
N LEU A 38 -1.67 16.38 -2.02
CA LEU A 38 -2.61 16.84 -1.00
C LEU A 38 -2.91 18.35 -1.11
N GLY A 39 -1.88 19.19 -1.25
CA GLY A 39 -2.05 20.65 -1.35
C GLY A 39 -2.79 21.10 -2.62
N LEU A 40 -2.80 20.26 -3.67
CA LEU A 40 -3.57 20.47 -4.89
C LEU A 40 -4.98 19.85 -4.84
N GLY A 41 -5.38 19.24 -3.72
CA GLY A 41 -6.68 18.58 -3.57
C GLY A 41 -6.84 17.32 -4.43
N MET A 42 -5.73 16.71 -4.88
CA MET A 42 -5.79 15.46 -5.64
C MET A 42 -6.09 14.29 -4.71
N ASN A 43 -6.79 13.28 -5.24
CA ASN A 43 -7.04 12.06 -4.49
C ASN A 43 -5.74 11.27 -4.32
N VAL A 44 -5.31 11.09 -3.07
CA VAL A 44 -4.10 10.33 -2.72
C VAL A 44 -4.56 9.05 -2.04
N GLU A 45 -4.61 7.97 -2.81
CA GLU A 45 -4.96 6.65 -2.30
C GLU A 45 -3.69 5.89 -1.88
N ALA A 46 -3.83 4.99 -0.90
CA ALA A 46 -2.76 4.07 -0.56
C ALA A 46 -2.40 3.21 -1.77
N THR A 47 -1.10 3.03 -2.02
CA THR A 47 -0.61 2.27 -3.18
C THR A 47 -1.00 0.80 -3.08
N VAL A 48 -1.04 0.28 -1.85
CA VAL A 48 -1.60 -1.03 -1.58
C VAL A 48 -3.09 -0.85 -1.34
N ARG A 49 -3.91 -1.27 -2.28
CA ARG A 49 -5.36 -1.32 -2.05
C ARG A 49 -5.59 -2.32 -0.92
N GLU A 50 -6.58 -2.09 -0.08
CA GLU A 50 -6.89 -3.03 1.02
C GLU A 50 -7.06 -4.48 0.51
N LYS A 51 -7.57 -4.62 -0.73
CA LYS A 51 -7.65 -5.88 -1.47
C LYS A 51 -6.29 -6.57 -1.65
N ASP A 52 -5.25 -5.83 -2.04
CA ASP A 52 -3.90 -6.37 -2.26
C ASP A 52 -3.27 -6.84 -0.94
N TYR A 53 -3.52 -6.10 0.16
CA TYR A 53 -3.07 -6.50 1.48
C TYR A 53 -3.79 -7.75 2.00
N ARG A 54 -5.11 -7.86 1.78
CA ARG A 54 -5.89 -9.06 2.11
C ARG A 54 -5.36 -10.27 1.34
N LEU A 55 -5.06 -10.11 0.05
CA LEU A 55 -4.51 -11.16 -0.79
C LEU A 55 -3.17 -11.68 -0.26
N PHE A 56 -2.26 -10.76 0.08
CA PHE A 56 -0.97 -11.09 0.66
C PHE A 56 -1.12 -11.88 1.98
N ARG A 57 -2.11 -11.51 2.80
CA ARG A 57 -2.43 -12.22 4.05
C ARG A 57 -2.93 -13.64 3.79
N GLN A 58 -3.84 -13.82 2.85
CA GLN A 58 -4.37 -15.13 2.45
C GLN A 58 -3.25 -16.04 1.93
N LEU A 59 -2.35 -15.51 1.09
CA LEU A 59 -1.19 -16.27 0.59
C LEU A 59 -0.24 -16.67 1.71
N LYS A 60 -0.01 -15.79 2.70
CA LYS A 60 0.84 -16.10 3.85
C LYS A 60 0.22 -17.18 4.75
N GLN A 61 -1.09 -17.13 4.95
CA GLN A 61 -1.84 -18.17 5.67
C GLN A 61 -1.80 -19.51 4.94
N LEU A 62 -2.05 -19.51 3.63
CA LEU A 62 -1.97 -20.71 2.79
C LEU A 62 -0.57 -21.33 2.89
N ARG A 63 0.49 -20.52 2.74
CA ARG A 63 1.88 -21.00 2.88
C ARG A 63 2.15 -21.69 4.22
N ALA A 64 1.61 -21.16 5.32
CA ALA A 64 1.76 -21.76 6.64
C ALA A 64 0.96 -23.07 6.78
N ALA A 65 -0.12 -23.22 6.02
CA ALA A 65 -1.02 -24.36 6.09
C ALA A 65 -0.66 -25.50 5.10
N ILE A 66 0.15 -25.24 4.06
CA ILE A 66 0.69 -26.26 3.13
C ILE A 66 1.15 -27.56 3.80
N PRO A 67 1.94 -27.57 4.90
CA PRO A 67 2.40 -28.82 5.50
C PRO A 67 1.31 -29.68 6.13
N GLN A 68 0.09 -29.14 6.32
CA GLN A 68 -1.02 -29.81 7.00
C GLN A 68 -2.22 -30.06 6.09
N ILE A 69 -2.13 -29.69 4.80
CA ILE A 69 -3.26 -29.70 3.87
C ILE A 69 -2.92 -30.55 2.64
N GLU A 70 -3.89 -31.34 2.19
CA GLU A 70 -3.81 -32.15 0.96
C GLU A 70 -3.76 -31.29 -0.30
N LYS A 71 -3.14 -31.80 -1.37
CA LYS A 71 -2.91 -31.05 -2.61
C LYS A 71 -4.19 -30.50 -3.26
N ASP A 72 -5.29 -31.25 -3.24
CA ASP A 72 -6.58 -30.82 -3.79
C ASP A 72 -7.17 -29.62 -3.06
N GLU A 73 -6.93 -29.52 -1.75
CA GLU A 73 -7.45 -28.43 -0.93
C GLU A 73 -6.59 -27.16 -1.10
N ILE A 74 -5.28 -27.31 -1.37
CA ILE A 74 -4.43 -26.20 -1.81
C ILE A 74 -4.96 -25.60 -3.12
N ILE A 75 -5.32 -26.45 -4.10
CA ILE A 75 -5.88 -26.00 -5.38
C ILE A 75 -7.18 -25.23 -5.17
N ARG A 76 -8.09 -25.74 -4.33
CA ARG A 76 -9.34 -25.05 -3.98
C ARG A 76 -9.13 -23.69 -3.31
N CYS A 77 -8.18 -23.59 -2.38
CA CYS A 77 -7.83 -22.32 -1.77
C CYS A 77 -7.29 -21.31 -2.79
N ILE A 78 -6.45 -21.77 -3.73
CA ILE A 78 -5.94 -20.92 -4.81
C ILE A 78 -7.08 -20.46 -5.73
N ASP A 79 -8.00 -21.35 -6.12
CA ASP A 79 -9.16 -21.00 -6.94
C ASP A 79 -10.09 -19.99 -6.25
N ALA A 80 -10.25 -20.09 -4.92
CA ALA A 80 -11.00 -19.12 -4.13
C ALA A 80 -10.33 -17.73 -4.15
N ILE A 81 -9.01 -17.67 -3.93
CA ILE A 81 -8.23 -16.42 -4.00
C ILE A 81 -8.31 -15.82 -5.41
N LEU A 82 -8.24 -16.64 -6.46
CA LEU A 82 -8.36 -16.19 -7.86
C LEU A 82 -9.76 -15.64 -8.19
N LYS A 83 -10.82 -16.16 -7.58
CA LYS A 83 -12.17 -15.61 -7.73
C LYS A 83 -12.33 -14.23 -7.09
N GLU A 84 -11.68 -13.98 -5.95
CA GLU A 84 -11.71 -12.66 -5.28
C GLU A 84 -10.93 -11.57 -6.03
N LEU A 85 -10.05 -11.97 -6.95
CA LEU A 85 -9.28 -11.07 -7.81
C LEU A 85 -10.02 -10.64 -9.09
N ARG A 86 -11.10 -11.33 -9.48
CA ARG A 86 -11.97 -10.96 -10.62
C ARG A 86 -12.96 -9.89 -10.23
#